data_AF-A0A5P9XUR1-F1
#
_entry.id   AF-A0A5P9XUR1-F1
#
_cell.length_a   1.000
_cell.length_b   1.000
_cell.length_c   1.000
_cell.angle_alpha   90.00
_cell.angle_beta   90.00
_cell.angle_gamma   90.00
#
_symmetry.space_group_name_H-M   'P 1'
#
loop_
_entity.id
_entity.type
_entity.pdbx_description
1 polymer ?
#
loop_
_entity_poly.entity_id
_entity_poly.type
_entity_poly.pdbx_seq_one_letter_code
_entity_poly.pdbx_strand_id
1 'polypeptide(L)'
;MNKISLLYPDNRIYDFNTIPDHSEQLIADLELSVLFSVMANQDEKILEAVRKILLGQRSNEKSVILFRQQILKDFMRHPLLVSEIYQLSLDTLEAYRDSLRFWLSAKSASRRLRTNVELMDMLLAQLIKIRNLSTQYADAESTGLQSFFKFLQTDFSDEVLNKLRLQNSVLRFNHGFSVNARLDHNNRSSEFLLNREQPSTSWLHKIFSSNSSTEEYSFTISQRDESGLTALSEFRDAALESVALIMDVAVQQFLNFLVDCVMSRLFTKQL
;
A
#
# COMPACT_ATOMS: atom_id res chain seq x y z
N MET A 1 -5.57 -2.95 -8.66
CA MET A 1 -4.24 -3.16 -9.26
C MET A 1 -4.27 -4.47 -10.05
N ASN A 2 -3.73 -4.45 -11.27
CA ASN A 2 -3.51 -5.68 -12.02
C ASN A 2 -2.54 -6.58 -11.24
N LYS A 3 -2.83 -7.88 -11.18
CA LYS A 3 -1.98 -8.86 -10.50
C LYS A 3 -1.05 -9.49 -11.54
N ILE A 4 0.25 -9.42 -11.29
CA ILE A 4 1.26 -10.05 -12.14
C ILE A 4 1.87 -11.23 -11.39
N SER A 5 2.06 -12.33 -12.11
CA SER A 5 2.67 -13.55 -11.60
C SER A 5 4.00 -13.81 -12.28
N LEU A 6 5.05 -13.99 -11.50
CA LEU A 6 6.35 -14.48 -11.97
C LEU A 6 6.47 -16.01 -11.87
N LEU A 7 5.42 -16.70 -11.41
CA LEU A 7 5.41 -18.17 -11.29
C LEU A 7 4.57 -18.87 -12.37
N TYR A 8 3.61 -18.17 -12.98
CA TYR A 8 2.72 -18.74 -13.98
C TYR A 8 2.50 -17.78 -15.15
N PRO A 9 2.37 -18.30 -16.38
CA PRO A 9 1.91 -17.52 -17.51
C PRO A 9 0.43 -17.09 -17.31
N ASP A 10 0.03 -16.04 -18.02
CA ASP A 10 -1.35 -15.52 -18.07
C ASP A 10 -1.88 -14.91 -16.78
N ASN A 11 -1.00 -14.41 -15.91
CA ASN A 11 -1.36 -13.72 -14.65
C ASN A 11 -2.25 -14.57 -13.72
N ARG A 12 -2.15 -15.91 -13.79
CA ARG A 12 -2.82 -16.81 -12.84
C ARG A 12 -2.40 -16.46 -11.40
N ILE A 13 -3.40 -16.18 -10.56
CA ILE A 13 -3.21 -15.87 -9.14
C ILE A 13 -2.99 -17.16 -8.38
N TYR A 14 -2.02 -17.17 -7.47
CA TYR A 14 -1.80 -18.32 -6.61
C TYR A 14 -2.13 -18.07 -5.14
N ASP A 15 -2.62 -19.12 -4.49
CA ASP A 15 -2.79 -19.18 -3.05
C ASP A 15 -1.64 -19.95 -2.37
N PHE A 16 -0.75 -19.21 -1.73
CA PHE A 16 0.39 -19.77 -1.01
C PHE A 16 0.02 -20.50 0.28
N ASN A 17 -1.27 -20.51 0.64
CA ASN A 17 -1.79 -21.29 1.76
C ASN A 17 -2.22 -22.70 1.36
N THR A 18 -2.23 -23.03 0.06
CA THR A 18 -2.56 -24.37 -0.43
C THR A 18 -1.34 -25.29 -0.37
N ILE A 19 -1.04 -25.78 0.83
CA ILE A 19 -0.02 -26.80 1.07
C ILE A 19 -0.70 -28.18 1.13
N PRO A 20 -0.27 -29.19 0.36
CA PRO A 20 -0.87 -30.53 0.42
C PRO A 20 -0.80 -31.15 1.83
N ASP A 21 -1.85 -31.87 2.23
CA ASP A 21 -1.94 -32.47 3.59
C ASP A 21 -0.78 -33.40 3.94
N HIS A 22 -0.18 -34.08 2.95
CA HIS A 22 0.95 -34.99 3.10
C HIS A 22 2.32 -34.31 3.06
N SER A 23 2.38 -32.98 3.19
CA SER A 23 3.63 -32.24 3.02
C SER A 23 4.70 -32.55 4.07
N GLU A 24 4.32 -32.82 5.32
CA GLU A 24 5.30 -33.21 6.35
C GLU A 24 5.96 -34.56 6.06
N GLN A 25 5.18 -35.52 5.55
CA GLN A 25 5.71 -36.82 5.10
C GLN A 25 6.67 -36.63 3.93
N LEU A 26 6.31 -35.79 2.95
CA LEU A 26 7.17 -35.48 1.80
C LEU A 26 8.48 -34.81 2.22
N ILE A 27 8.43 -33.90 3.20
CA ILE A 27 9.64 -33.24 3.73
C ILE A 27 10.55 -34.25 4.41
N ALA A 28 9.99 -35.17 5.21
CA ALA A 28 10.76 -36.19 5.90
C ALA A 28 11.35 -37.21 4.92
N ASP A 29 10.54 -37.77 4.03
CA ASP A 29 10.94 -38.83 3.09
C ASP A 29 12.03 -38.39 2.10
N LEU A 30 12.02 -37.11 1.70
CA LEU A 30 12.98 -36.53 0.76
C LEU A 30 14.05 -35.66 1.45
N GLU A 31 14.07 -35.62 2.78
CA GLU A 31 14.94 -34.76 3.60
C GLU A 31 14.99 -33.29 3.13
N LEU A 32 13.84 -32.75 2.71
CA LEU A 32 13.77 -31.42 2.09
C LEU A 32 14.11 -30.28 3.05
N SER A 33 14.08 -30.53 4.36
CA SER A 33 14.44 -29.53 5.38
C SER A 33 15.86 -29.00 5.18
N VAL A 34 16.82 -29.87 4.81
CA VAL A 34 18.20 -29.48 4.52
C VAL A 34 18.23 -28.60 3.28
N LEU A 35 17.59 -29.01 2.19
CA LEU A 35 17.51 -28.23 0.96
C LEU A 35 16.89 -26.84 1.19
N PHE A 36 15.77 -26.77 1.91
CA PHE A 36 15.10 -25.52 2.22
C PHE A 36 16.02 -24.59 3.02
N SER A 37 16.74 -25.11 4.01
CA SER A 37 17.68 -24.33 4.83
C SER A 37 18.83 -23.74 4.00
N VAL A 38 19.39 -24.53 3.08
CA VAL A 38 20.48 -24.09 2.19
C VAL A 38 19.98 -23.03 1.20
N MET A 39 18.80 -23.23 0.62
CA MET A 39 18.20 -22.25 -0.30
C MET A 39 17.86 -20.93 0.39
N ALA A 40 17.43 -20.98 1.65
CA ALA A 40 17.06 -19.81 2.43
C ALA A 40 18.26 -18.99 2.89
N ASN A 41 19.43 -19.62 3.07
CA ASN A 41 20.63 -18.97 3.58
C ASN A 41 20.37 -18.11 4.84
N GLN A 42 19.69 -18.69 5.83
CA GLN A 42 19.29 -18.05 7.11
C GLN A 42 18.20 -16.95 6.99
N ASP A 43 17.67 -16.69 5.81
CA ASP A 43 16.55 -15.77 5.64
C ASP A 43 15.22 -16.50 5.88
N GLU A 44 14.52 -16.15 6.97
CA GLU A 44 13.25 -16.76 7.35
C GLU A 44 12.13 -16.56 6.32
N LYS A 45 12.12 -15.41 5.63
CA LYS A 45 11.13 -15.13 4.59
C LYS A 45 11.39 -16.03 3.39
N ILE A 46 12.63 -16.09 2.92
CA ILE A 46 12.99 -16.98 1.81
C ILE A 46 12.71 -18.45 2.18
N LEU A 47 13.04 -18.88 3.41
CA LEU A 47 12.75 -20.24 3.88
C LEU A 47 11.27 -20.60 3.75
N GLU A 48 10.40 -19.70 4.19
CA GLU A 48 8.97 -19.88 4.11
C GLU A 48 8.47 -19.87 2.65
N ALA A 49 8.98 -18.98 1.80
CA ALA A 49 8.62 -18.93 0.39
C ALA A 49 9.02 -20.22 -0.32
N VAL A 50 10.24 -20.71 -0.10
CA VAL A 50 10.76 -21.96 -0.68
C VAL A 50 9.86 -23.13 -0.30
N ARG A 51 9.50 -23.24 0.99
CA ARG A 51 8.62 -24.30 1.48
C ARG A 51 7.25 -24.25 0.80
N LYS A 52 6.61 -23.09 0.75
CA LYS A 52 5.30 -22.91 0.09
C LYS A 52 5.37 -23.15 -1.42
N ILE A 53 6.45 -22.72 -2.07
CA ILE A 53 6.62 -22.86 -3.51
C ILE A 53 6.82 -24.32 -3.90
N LEU A 54 7.78 -25.00 -3.27
CA LEU A 54 8.14 -26.37 -3.65
C LEU A 54 7.05 -27.39 -3.31
N LEU A 55 6.29 -27.18 -2.23
CA LEU A 55 5.23 -28.09 -1.82
C LEU A 55 3.91 -27.79 -2.54
N GLY A 56 3.54 -26.51 -2.62
CA GLY A 56 2.23 -26.06 -3.09
C GLY A 56 2.15 -25.74 -4.58
N GLN A 57 3.26 -25.40 -5.26
CA GLN A 57 3.28 -24.81 -6.62
C GLN A 57 3.84 -25.75 -7.69
N ARG A 58 3.74 -27.06 -7.46
CA ARG A 58 4.25 -28.07 -8.38
C ARG A 58 3.43 -28.02 -9.68
N SER A 59 4.11 -28.10 -10.81
CA SER A 59 3.45 -28.13 -12.11
C SER A 59 4.22 -29.05 -13.05
N ASN A 60 3.47 -29.91 -13.74
CA ASN A 60 3.98 -30.75 -14.83
C ASN A 60 3.67 -30.13 -16.21
N GLU A 61 3.06 -28.94 -16.25
CA GLU A 61 2.76 -28.22 -17.49
C GLU A 61 4.07 -27.67 -18.09
N LYS A 62 4.42 -28.12 -19.30
CA LYS A 62 5.62 -27.65 -20.02
C LYS A 62 5.66 -26.12 -20.16
N SER A 63 4.53 -25.48 -20.42
CA SER A 63 4.44 -24.01 -20.55
C SER A 63 4.83 -23.29 -19.25
N VAL A 64 4.37 -23.77 -18.09
CA VAL A 64 4.70 -23.21 -16.77
C VAL A 64 6.18 -23.40 -16.46
N ILE A 65 6.73 -24.59 -16.73
CA ILE A 65 8.15 -24.88 -16.50
C ILE A 65 9.03 -23.98 -17.36
N LEU A 66 8.74 -23.84 -18.66
CA LEU A 66 9.49 -22.96 -19.56
C LEU A 66 9.40 -21.49 -19.16
N PHE A 67 8.22 -21.03 -18.73
CA PHE A 67 8.01 -19.66 -18.24
C PHE A 67 8.90 -19.37 -17.01
N ARG A 68 8.91 -20.25 -16.00
CA ARG A 68 9.78 -20.12 -14.82
C ARG A 68 11.26 -20.15 -15.19
N GLN A 69 11.66 -21.04 -16.12
CA GLN A 69 13.04 -21.12 -16.60
C GLN A 69 13.50 -19.86 -17.35
N GLN A 70 12.62 -19.20 -18.12
CA GLN A 70 12.95 -17.92 -18.76
C GLN A 70 13.26 -16.85 -17.72
N ILE A 71 12.42 -16.71 -16.70
CA ILE A 71 12.62 -15.74 -15.61
C ILE A 71 13.91 -16.06 -14.83
N LEU A 72 14.17 -17.33 -14.54
CA LEU A 72 15.41 -17.75 -13.88
C LEU A 72 16.64 -17.39 -14.72
N LYS A 73 16.60 -17.53 -16.05
CA LYS A 73 17.71 -17.12 -16.92
C LYS A 73 17.99 -15.62 -16.82
N ASP A 74 16.95 -14.79 -16.78
CA ASP A 74 17.13 -13.35 -16.58
C ASP A 74 17.73 -13.06 -15.19
N PHE A 75 17.27 -13.72 -14.13
CA PHE A 75 17.88 -13.55 -12.81
C PHE A 75 19.31 -14.06 -12.74
N MET A 76 19.68 -15.09 -13.50
CA MET A 76 21.07 -15.54 -13.61
C MET A 76 21.93 -14.54 -14.40
N ARG A 77 21.36 -13.85 -15.40
CA ARG A 77 22.03 -12.76 -16.13
C ARG A 77 22.17 -11.50 -15.28
N HIS A 78 21.19 -11.23 -14.43
CA HIS A 78 21.14 -10.07 -13.52
C HIS A 78 20.95 -10.49 -12.06
N PRO A 79 21.97 -11.09 -11.41
CA PRO A 79 21.85 -11.63 -10.05
C PRO A 79 21.39 -10.60 -9.01
N LEU A 80 21.74 -9.33 -9.23
CA LEU A 80 21.37 -8.24 -8.32
C LEU A 80 19.89 -7.88 -8.40
N LEU A 81 19.21 -8.06 -9.53
CA LEU A 81 17.82 -7.62 -9.74
C LEU A 81 16.86 -8.21 -8.69
N VAL A 82 16.92 -9.53 -8.50
CA VAL A 82 16.05 -10.21 -7.52
C VAL A 82 16.35 -9.76 -6.09
N SER A 83 17.64 -9.56 -5.77
CA SER A 83 18.05 -9.08 -4.45
C SER A 83 17.62 -7.63 -4.21
N GLU A 84 17.69 -6.76 -5.22
CA GLU A 84 17.25 -5.37 -5.11
C GLU A 84 15.74 -5.28 -4.93
N ILE A 85 14.94 -6.01 -5.73
CA ILE A 85 13.48 -6.08 -5.54
C ILE A 85 13.14 -6.56 -4.13
N TYR A 86 13.82 -7.63 -3.67
CA TYR A 86 13.59 -8.22 -2.37
C TYR A 86 13.92 -7.24 -1.23
N GLN A 87 15.13 -6.65 -1.23
CA GLN A 87 15.57 -5.70 -0.21
C GLN A 87 14.71 -4.44 -0.18
N LEU A 88 14.42 -3.86 -1.35
CA LEU A 88 13.53 -2.70 -1.46
C LEU A 88 12.15 -3.01 -0.84
N SER A 89 11.62 -4.19 -1.08
CA SER A 89 10.31 -4.56 -0.56
C SER A 89 10.37 -4.85 0.94
N LEU A 90 11.44 -5.52 1.42
CA LEU A 90 11.67 -5.81 2.83
C LEU A 90 11.84 -4.54 3.67
N ASP A 91 12.73 -3.63 3.25
CA ASP A 91 13.00 -2.34 3.91
C ASP A 91 11.70 -1.57 4.15
N THR A 92 10.77 -1.65 3.20
CA THR A 92 9.51 -0.91 3.27
C THR A 92 8.51 -1.56 4.20
N LEU A 93 8.44 -2.90 4.22
CA LEU A 93 7.62 -3.62 5.19
C LEU A 93 8.15 -3.44 6.62
N GLU A 94 9.47 -3.36 6.80
CA GLU A 94 10.08 -3.08 8.10
C GLU A 94 9.80 -1.63 8.54
N ALA A 95 10.00 -0.65 7.67
CA ALA A 95 9.66 0.74 7.94
C ALA A 95 8.17 0.91 8.28
N TYR A 96 7.28 0.23 7.54
CA TYR A 96 5.86 0.18 7.87
C TYR A 96 5.60 -0.44 9.25
N ARG A 97 6.20 -1.59 9.56
CA ARG A 97 6.03 -2.26 10.86
C ARG A 97 6.51 -1.37 12.02
N ASP A 98 7.65 -0.72 11.88
CA ASP A 98 8.16 0.18 12.92
C ASP A 98 7.26 1.40 13.09
N SER A 99 6.71 1.89 11.99
CA SER A 99 5.75 2.99 12.03
C SER A 99 4.46 2.62 12.78
N LEU A 100 3.99 1.37 12.67
CA LEU A 100 2.83 0.87 13.44
C LEU A 100 3.05 0.94 14.96
N ARG A 101 4.28 0.69 15.45
CA ARG A 101 4.59 0.76 16.89
C ARG A 101 4.30 2.14 17.48
N PHE A 102 4.47 3.20 16.69
CA PHE A 102 4.16 4.57 17.10
C PHE A 102 2.69 4.95 16.90
N TRP A 103 1.95 4.21 16.05
CA TRP A 103 0.65 4.64 15.53
C TRP A 103 -0.56 3.80 15.94
N LEU A 104 -0.36 2.66 16.62
CA LEU A 104 -1.42 1.80 17.21
C LEU A 104 -2.32 2.51 18.26
N SER A 105 -2.10 3.80 18.52
CA SER A 105 -2.96 4.65 19.35
C SER A 105 -4.00 5.48 18.57
N ALA A 106 -4.10 5.31 17.24
CA ALA A 106 -4.97 6.11 16.38
C ALA A 106 -6.46 5.76 16.47
N LYS A 107 -7.13 6.20 17.54
CA LYS A 107 -8.58 6.00 17.71
C LYS A 107 -9.46 6.91 16.86
N SER A 108 -8.90 8.00 16.33
CA SER A 108 -9.63 9.08 15.63
C SER A 108 -9.38 9.05 14.12
N ALA A 109 -10.42 9.33 13.32
CA ALA A 109 -10.33 9.37 11.85
C ALA A 109 -9.27 10.35 11.36
N SER A 110 -9.19 11.52 12.00
CA SER A 110 -8.18 12.55 11.70
C SER A 110 -6.76 12.03 11.87
N ARG A 111 -6.52 11.25 12.94
CA ARG A 111 -5.20 10.66 13.20
C ARG A 111 -4.88 9.54 12.22
N ARG A 112 -5.85 8.65 11.93
CA ARG A 112 -5.68 7.60 10.91
C ARG A 112 -5.35 8.19 9.54
N LEU A 113 -6.11 9.20 9.10
CA LEU A 113 -5.88 9.86 7.82
C LEU A 113 -4.47 10.45 7.73
N ARG A 114 -4.04 11.21 8.75
CA ARG A 114 -2.68 11.78 8.77
C ARG A 114 -1.61 10.70 8.66
N THR A 115 -1.74 9.63 9.44
CA THR A 115 -0.82 8.49 9.41
C THR A 115 -0.80 7.85 8.01
N ASN A 116 -1.95 7.61 7.40
CA ASN A 116 -2.01 7.01 6.08
C ASN A 116 -1.42 7.90 4.99
N VAL A 117 -1.56 9.21 5.10
CA VAL A 117 -0.94 10.16 4.17
C VAL A 117 0.60 10.07 4.25
N GLU A 118 1.16 9.98 5.45
CA GLU A 118 2.61 9.77 5.64
C GLU A 118 3.08 8.42 5.10
N LEU A 119 2.30 7.36 5.34
CA LEU A 119 2.58 6.03 4.79
C LEU A 119 2.53 5.99 3.27
N MET A 120 1.54 6.64 2.67
CA MET A 120 1.43 6.70 1.21
C MET A 120 2.64 7.39 0.59
N ASP A 121 3.21 8.43 1.20
CA ASP A 121 4.43 9.06 0.68
C ASP A 121 5.63 8.11 0.69
N MET A 122 5.80 7.35 1.78
CA MET A 122 6.83 6.31 1.88
C MET A 122 6.63 5.23 0.81
N LEU A 123 5.41 4.71 0.68
CA LEU A 123 5.07 3.65 -0.27
C LEU A 123 5.29 4.09 -1.72
N LEU A 124 4.88 5.32 -2.07
CA LEU A 124 5.10 5.88 -3.41
C LEU A 124 6.58 6.09 -3.71
N ALA A 125 7.36 6.58 -2.74
CA ALA A 125 8.80 6.74 -2.89
C ALA A 125 9.47 5.38 -3.16
N GLN A 126 9.04 4.34 -2.46
CA GLN A 126 9.59 3.00 -2.67
C GLN A 126 9.21 2.42 -4.03
N LEU A 127 7.94 2.53 -4.40
CA LEU A 127 7.43 2.00 -5.65
C LEU A 127 8.19 2.57 -6.85
N ILE A 128 8.61 3.84 -6.76
CA ILE A 128 9.44 4.48 -7.77
C ILE A 128 10.82 3.83 -7.88
N LYS A 129 11.44 3.45 -6.75
CA LYS A 129 12.72 2.72 -6.79
C LYS A 129 12.55 1.39 -7.53
N ILE A 130 11.51 0.62 -7.20
CA ILE A 130 11.21 -0.66 -7.86
C ILE A 130 10.91 -0.44 -9.35
N ARG A 131 10.12 0.58 -9.69
CA ARG A 131 9.82 0.95 -11.08
C ARG A 131 11.10 1.28 -11.86
N ASN A 132 12.03 2.02 -11.27
CA ASN A 132 13.26 2.44 -11.94
C ASN A 132 14.20 1.28 -12.26
N LEU A 133 14.05 0.13 -11.59
CA LEU A 133 14.77 -1.09 -11.94
C LEU A 133 14.48 -1.53 -13.39
N SER A 134 13.31 -1.21 -13.96
CA SER A 134 13.03 -1.54 -15.35
C SER A 134 13.97 -0.85 -16.34
N THR A 135 14.49 0.32 -15.98
CA THR A 135 15.44 1.07 -16.82
C THR A 135 16.84 0.51 -16.65
N GLN A 136 17.20 0.09 -15.43
CA GLN A 136 18.50 -0.53 -15.12
C GLN A 136 18.64 -1.92 -15.75
N TYR A 137 17.54 -2.67 -15.84
CA TYR A 137 17.49 -4.04 -16.36
C TYR A 137 16.60 -4.14 -17.61
N ALA A 138 16.82 -3.21 -18.55
CA ALA A 138 16.02 -3.09 -19.77
C ALA A 138 16.24 -4.23 -20.78
N ASP A 139 17.32 -4.99 -20.62
CA ASP A 139 17.70 -6.14 -21.46
C ASP A 139 17.13 -7.48 -20.96
N ALA A 140 16.21 -7.47 -20.00
CA ALA A 140 15.45 -8.65 -19.59
C ALA A 140 14.65 -9.23 -20.76
N GLU A 141 14.78 -10.54 -21.01
CA GLU A 141 14.17 -11.21 -22.17
C GLU A 141 12.92 -12.01 -21.81
N SER A 142 12.75 -12.37 -20.54
CA SER A 142 11.61 -13.16 -20.10
C SER A 142 10.32 -12.36 -20.20
N THR A 143 9.30 -13.01 -20.76
CA THR A 143 7.97 -12.42 -20.90
C THR A 143 7.38 -12.01 -19.55
N GLY A 144 7.71 -12.72 -18.47
CA GLY A 144 7.30 -12.42 -17.10
C GLY A 144 7.88 -11.11 -16.57
N LEU A 145 9.21 -10.93 -16.64
CA LEU A 145 9.85 -9.68 -16.18
C LEU A 145 9.49 -8.49 -17.06
N GLN A 146 9.42 -8.67 -18.37
CA GLN A 146 8.95 -7.62 -19.28
C GLN A 146 7.51 -7.19 -18.95
N SER A 147 6.62 -8.14 -18.64
CA SER A 147 5.24 -7.83 -18.24
C SER A 147 5.20 -7.11 -16.89
N PHE A 148 6.00 -7.56 -15.92
CA PHE A 148 6.13 -6.92 -14.60
C PHE A 148 6.60 -5.47 -14.72
N PHE A 149 7.67 -5.22 -15.46
CA PHE A 149 8.19 -3.88 -15.68
C PHE A 149 7.21 -3.00 -16.49
N LYS A 150 6.55 -3.57 -17.51
CA LYS A 150 5.54 -2.84 -18.27
C LYS A 150 4.37 -2.39 -17.38
N PHE A 151 3.91 -3.24 -16.47
CA PHE A 151 2.91 -2.86 -15.47
C PHE A 151 3.40 -1.76 -14.56
N LEU A 152 4.61 -1.85 -14.01
CA LEU A 152 5.17 -0.79 -13.17
C LEU A 152 5.24 0.54 -13.93
N GLN A 153 5.62 0.52 -15.20
CA GLN A 153 5.70 1.73 -16.02
C GLN A 153 4.33 2.28 -16.46
N THR A 154 3.33 1.43 -16.62
CA THR A 154 1.98 1.82 -17.09
C THR A 154 1.08 2.21 -15.93
N ASP A 155 0.92 1.33 -14.95
CA ASP A 155 0.04 1.53 -13.79
C ASP A 155 0.64 2.55 -12.81
N PHE A 156 1.96 2.77 -12.84
CA PHE A 156 2.66 3.78 -12.06
C PHE A 156 3.52 4.70 -12.93
N SER A 157 2.95 5.15 -14.05
CA SER A 157 3.56 6.19 -14.88
C SER A 157 3.80 7.47 -14.07
N ASP A 158 4.67 8.34 -14.59
CA ASP A 158 4.96 9.63 -13.93
C ASP A 158 3.70 10.48 -13.76
N GLU A 159 2.76 10.42 -14.71
CA GLU A 159 1.46 11.10 -14.62
C GLU A 159 0.63 10.56 -13.44
N VAL A 160 0.52 9.24 -13.32
CA VAL A 160 -0.23 8.59 -12.24
C VAL A 160 0.42 8.90 -10.89
N LEU A 161 1.73 8.77 -10.77
CA LEU A 161 2.47 9.06 -9.54
C LEU A 161 2.33 10.52 -9.12
N ASN A 162 2.39 11.46 -10.07
CA ASN A 162 2.18 12.88 -9.77
C ASN A 162 0.76 13.17 -9.30
N LYS A 163 -0.24 12.54 -9.91
CA LYS A 163 -1.63 12.63 -9.46
C LYS A 163 -1.81 12.07 -8.04
N LEU A 164 -1.22 10.92 -7.74
CA LEU A 164 -1.28 10.31 -6.41
C LEU A 164 -0.62 11.21 -5.35
N ARG A 165 0.57 11.77 -5.65
CA ARG A 165 1.25 12.73 -4.76
C ARG A 165 0.43 14.00 -4.53
N LEU A 166 -0.16 14.56 -5.58
CA LEU A 166 -0.99 15.75 -5.47
C LEU A 166 -2.21 15.46 -4.58
N GLN A 167 -2.90 14.35 -4.81
CA GLN A 167 -4.03 13.93 -3.98
C GLN A 167 -3.61 13.71 -2.53
N ASN A 168 -2.49 13.02 -2.30
CA ASN A 168 -1.97 12.78 -0.96
C ASN A 168 -1.63 14.09 -0.23
N SER A 169 -1.07 15.08 -0.95
CA SER A 169 -0.80 16.42 -0.41
C SER A 169 -2.08 17.18 -0.07
N VAL A 170 -3.15 17.06 -0.85
CA VAL A 170 -4.45 17.71 -0.55
C VAL A 170 -5.05 17.13 0.73
N LEU A 171 -4.94 15.81 0.93
CA LEU A 171 -5.45 15.12 2.12
C LEU A 171 -4.72 15.45 3.42
N ARG A 172 -3.60 16.19 3.36
CA ARG A 172 -2.94 16.72 4.57
C ARG A 172 -3.78 17.81 5.25
N PHE A 173 -4.65 18.49 4.50
CA PHE A 173 -5.48 19.60 5.00
C PHE A 173 -4.69 20.65 5.80
N ASN A 174 -3.49 21.00 5.32
CA ASN A 174 -2.59 21.95 6.01
C ASN A 174 -3.24 23.31 6.30
N HIS A 175 -4.29 23.68 5.56
CA HIS A 175 -5.03 24.94 5.72
C HIS A 175 -6.47 24.71 6.17
N GLY A 176 -6.75 23.58 6.83
CA GLY A 176 -8.11 23.14 7.14
C GLY A 176 -8.78 22.43 5.97
N PHE A 177 -10.06 22.09 6.15
CA PHE A 177 -10.85 21.42 5.13
C PHE A 177 -12.28 21.98 5.06
N SER A 178 -12.89 21.84 3.89
CA SER A 178 -14.28 22.21 3.64
C SER A 178 -15.14 20.96 3.47
N VAL A 179 -16.28 20.94 4.15
CA VAL A 179 -17.22 19.82 4.17
C VAL A 179 -18.65 20.36 4.13
N ASN A 180 -19.51 19.69 3.39
CA ASN A 180 -20.96 19.90 3.48
C ASN A 180 -21.55 18.85 4.43
N ALA A 181 -22.51 19.25 5.25
CA ALA A 181 -23.23 18.34 6.13
C ALA A 181 -24.74 18.63 6.01
N ARG A 182 -25.55 17.60 6.22
CA ARG A 182 -26.99 17.74 6.44
C ARG A 182 -27.30 17.84 7.93
N LEU A 183 -28.47 18.35 8.26
CA LEU A 183 -29.00 18.31 9.62
C LEU A 183 -29.96 17.12 9.72
N ASP A 184 -29.79 16.31 10.75
CA ASP A 184 -30.74 15.25 11.08
C ASP A 184 -31.99 15.82 11.79
N HIS A 185 -32.92 14.92 12.15
CA HIS A 185 -34.17 15.28 12.85
C HIS A 185 -33.96 15.92 14.23
N ASN A 186 -32.73 15.87 14.78
CA ASN A 186 -32.35 16.48 16.05
C ASN A 186 -31.46 17.73 15.86
N ASN A 187 -31.41 18.29 14.64
CA ASN A 187 -30.53 19.41 14.27
C ASN A 187 -29.04 19.12 14.48
N ARG A 188 -28.61 17.85 14.43
CA ARG A 188 -27.20 17.47 14.47
C ARG A 188 -26.65 17.30 13.06
N SER A 189 -25.38 17.63 12.87
CA SER A 189 -24.69 17.42 11.60
C SER A 189 -24.58 15.92 11.28
N SER A 190 -24.97 15.54 10.07
CA SER A 190 -24.93 14.19 9.53
C SER A 190 -24.60 14.22 8.03
N GLU A 191 -24.35 13.06 7.40
CA GLU A 191 -24.06 12.94 5.96
C GLU A 191 -22.96 13.89 5.45
N PHE A 192 -21.77 13.77 6.03
CA PHE A 192 -20.62 14.59 5.65
C PHE A 192 -20.12 14.29 4.23
N LEU A 193 -19.95 15.33 3.43
CA LEU A 193 -19.38 15.27 2.09
C LEU A 193 -18.19 16.22 1.99
N LEU A 194 -17.00 15.65 1.85
CA LEU A 194 -15.78 16.43 1.68
C LEU A 194 -15.79 17.15 0.33
N ASN A 195 -15.59 18.47 0.34
CA ASN A 195 -15.59 19.26 -0.88
C ASN A 195 -14.32 18.98 -1.70
N ARG A 196 -14.42 19.03 -3.03
CA ARG A 196 -13.25 18.84 -3.90
C ARG A 196 -12.27 20.00 -3.77
N GLU A 197 -12.82 21.22 -3.75
CA GLU A 197 -12.04 22.43 -3.55
C GLU A 197 -11.81 22.60 -2.05
N GLN A 198 -10.55 22.47 -1.66
CA GLN A 198 -10.14 22.65 -0.29
C GLN A 198 -9.71 24.08 -0.06
N PRO A 199 -9.87 24.57 1.18
CA PRO A 199 -9.53 25.93 1.49
C PRO A 199 -8.02 26.21 1.30
N SER A 200 -7.66 27.36 0.70
CA SER A 200 -6.26 27.78 0.46
C SER A 200 -5.66 28.60 1.62
N THR A 201 -4.67 29.47 1.42
CA THR A 201 -4.37 30.54 2.41
C THR A 201 -5.26 31.77 2.19
N SER A 202 -5.78 31.94 0.97
CA SER A 202 -6.53 33.14 0.56
C SER A 202 -7.97 33.16 1.08
N TRP A 203 -8.62 32.00 1.24
CA TRP A 203 -9.96 31.94 1.85
C TRP A 203 -9.99 32.38 3.32
N LEU A 204 -8.94 32.08 4.11
CA LEU A 204 -8.83 32.56 5.50
C LEU A 204 -8.90 34.09 5.50
N HIS A 205 -8.12 34.73 4.62
CA HIS A 205 -8.17 36.17 4.44
C HIS A 205 -9.55 36.67 3.97
N LYS A 206 -10.30 35.91 3.19
CA LYS A 206 -11.66 36.28 2.76
C LYS A 206 -12.68 36.26 3.90
N ILE A 207 -12.68 35.22 4.73
CA ILE A 207 -13.58 35.11 5.90
C ILE A 207 -13.28 36.20 6.94
N PHE A 208 -12.00 36.56 7.12
CA PHE A 208 -11.61 37.67 8.00
C PHE A 208 -11.73 39.06 7.35
N SER A 209 -12.03 39.13 6.05
CA SER A 209 -12.24 40.40 5.34
C SER A 209 -13.73 40.72 5.26
N SER A 210 -14.13 41.88 5.75
CA SER A 210 -15.51 42.38 5.92
C SER A 210 -16.34 42.55 4.62
N ASN A 211 -15.89 42.08 3.45
CA ASN A 211 -16.40 42.53 2.14
C ASN A 211 -16.83 41.41 1.16
N SER A 212 -17.21 40.20 1.61
CA SER A 212 -17.90 39.24 0.73
C SER A 212 -19.42 39.45 0.75
N SER A 213 -20.03 39.47 -0.43
CA SER A 213 -21.45 39.79 -0.67
C SER A 213 -22.43 38.63 -0.38
N THR A 214 -22.06 37.74 0.54
CA THR A 214 -22.84 36.58 1.00
C THR A 214 -22.77 36.52 2.51
N GLU A 215 -23.90 36.29 3.20
CA GLU A 215 -23.93 36.18 4.66
C GLU A 215 -23.13 34.96 5.13
N GLU A 216 -21.86 35.18 5.46
CA GLU A 216 -20.95 34.18 6.00
C GLU A 216 -20.99 34.24 7.53
N TYR A 217 -21.63 33.25 8.15
CA TYR A 217 -21.62 33.10 9.61
C TYR A 217 -20.34 32.37 10.04
N SER A 218 -19.50 33.05 10.82
CA SER A 218 -18.29 32.47 11.41
C SER A 218 -18.31 32.58 12.93
N PHE A 219 -17.77 31.57 13.61
CA PHE A 219 -17.58 31.58 15.06
C PHE A 219 -16.21 31.01 15.40
N THR A 220 -15.63 31.47 16.51
CA THR A 220 -14.32 31.03 17.00
C THR A 220 -14.48 30.43 18.38
N ILE A 221 -13.99 29.19 18.56
CA ILE A 221 -14.00 28.51 19.87
C ILE A 221 -12.79 28.99 20.69
N SER A 222 -13.04 29.42 21.93
CA SER A 222 -11.98 29.83 22.85
C SER A 222 -11.08 28.66 23.24
N GLN A 223 -9.76 28.89 23.39
CA GLN A 223 -8.84 27.84 23.86
C GLN A 223 -9.16 27.30 25.26
N ARG A 224 -9.94 28.05 26.06
CA ARG A 224 -10.39 27.64 27.40
C ARG A 224 -11.70 26.84 27.37
N ASP A 225 -12.36 26.74 26.23
CA ASP A 225 -13.61 25.99 26.07
C ASP A 225 -13.30 24.54 25.66
N GLU A 226 -13.08 23.70 26.66
CA GLU A 226 -12.77 22.27 26.46
C GLU A 226 -13.92 21.51 25.79
N SER A 227 -15.18 21.86 26.12
CA SER A 227 -16.35 21.21 25.54
C SER A 227 -16.52 21.55 24.06
N GLY A 228 -16.34 22.81 23.69
CA GLY A 228 -16.34 23.24 22.29
C GLY A 228 -15.23 22.60 21.46
N LEU A 229 -14.01 22.54 22.01
CA LEU A 229 -12.89 21.86 21.35
C LEU A 229 -13.13 20.36 21.16
N THR A 230 -13.77 19.71 22.13
CA THR A 230 -14.14 18.29 22.03
C THR A 230 -15.18 18.07 20.94
N ALA A 231 -16.26 18.86 20.92
CA ALA A 231 -17.29 18.79 19.89
C ALA A 231 -16.74 19.06 18.48
N LEU A 232 -15.81 20.00 18.35
CA LEU A 232 -15.13 20.26 17.07
C LEU A 232 -14.26 19.08 16.63
N SER A 233 -13.58 18.40 17.56
CA SER A 233 -12.81 17.20 17.22
C SER A 233 -13.71 16.06 16.78
N GLU A 234 -14.84 15.84 17.45
CA GLU A 234 -15.84 14.82 17.07
C GLU A 234 -16.44 15.10 15.70
N PHE A 235 -16.82 16.36 15.43
CA PHE A 235 -17.28 16.79 14.11
C PHE A 235 -16.22 16.54 13.04
N ARG A 236 -14.96 16.90 13.31
CA ARG A 236 -13.85 16.68 12.39
C ARG A 236 -13.64 15.19 12.11
N ASP A 237 -13.66 14.35 13.15
CA ASP A 237 -13.48 12.91 12.98
C ASP A 237 -14.64 12.30 12.17
N ALA A 238 -15.88 12.71 12.44
CA ALA A 238 -17.04 12.28 11.65
C ALA A 238 -16.95 12.73 10.18
N ALA A 239 -16.48 13.96 9.93
CA ALA A 239 -16.31 14.49 8.58
C ALA A 239 -15.20 13.78 7.77
N LEU A 240 -14.17 13.26 8.46
CA LEU A 240 -13.01 12.63 7.81
C LEU A 240 -13.12 11.11 7.72
N GLU A 241 -14.09 10.48 8.39
CA GLU A 241 -14.20 9.03 8.51
C GLU A 241 -14.18 8.31 7.16
N SER A 242 -14.99 8.74 6.19
CA SER A 242 -15.06 8.10 4.87
C SER A 242 -13.73 8.18 4.10
N VAL A 243 -13.03 9.31 4.20
CA VAL A 243 -11.75 9.50 3.51
C VAL A 243 -10.63 8.75 4.21
N ALA A 244 -10.64 8.71 5.55
CA ALA A 244 -9.73 7.89 6.33
C ALA A 244 -9.86 6.41 5.94
N LEU A 245 -11.10 5.89 5.83
CA LEU A 245 -11.36 4.51 5.41
C LEU A 245 -10.85 4.22 3.99
N ILE A 246 -11.09 5.13 3.03
CA ILE A 246 -10.57 4.97 1.67
C ILE A 246 -9.03 4.93 1.69
N MET A 247 -8.40 5.78 2.51
CA MET A 247 -6.95 5.80 2.67
C MET A 247 -6.42 4.54 3.36
N ASP A 248 -7.15 3.98 4.34
CA ASP A 248 -6.82 2.69 4.95
C ASP A 248 -6.75 1.61 3.86
N VAL A 249 -7.78 1.52 3.01
CA VAL A 249 -7.83 0.57 1.90
C VAL A 249 -6.72 0.82 0.88
N ALA A 250 -6.47 2.08 0.52
CA ALA A 250 -5.42 2.43 -0.44
C ALA A 250 -4.04 2.01 0.06
N VAL A 251 -3.66 2.40 1.28
CA VAL A 251 -2.39 2.00 1.91
C VAL A 251 -2.25 0.48 1.93
N GLN A 252 -3.30 -0.24 2.32
CA GLN A 252 -3.29 -1.71 2.33
C GLN A 252 -3.10 -2.32 0.93
N GLN A 253 -3.64 -1.72 -0.13
CA GLN A 253 -3.42 -2.23 -1.49
C GLN A 253 -1.95 -2.10 -1.93
N PHE A 254 -1.30 -0.97 -1.62
CA PHE A 254 0.13 -0.77 -1.92
C PHE A 254 1.02 -1.67 -1.08
N LEU A 255 0.70 -1.85 0.21
CA LEU A 255 1.42 -2.78 1.07
C LEU A 255 1.28 -4.22 0.58
N ASN A 256 0.08 -4.66 0.20
CA ASN A 256 -0.13 -6.00 -0.33
C ASN A 256 0.71 -6.27 -1.59
N PHE A 257 0.88 -5.26 -2.45
CA PHE A 257 1.79 -5.37 -3.59
C PHE A 257 3.25 -5.59 -3.16
N LEU A 258 3.74 -4.84 -2.17
CA LEU A 258 5.11 -5.01 -1.65
C LEU A 258 5.29 -6.34 -0.90
N VAL A 259 4.27 -6.78 -0.18
CA VAL A 259 4.23 -8.11 0.41
C VAL A 259 4.38 -9.15 -0.69
N ASP A 260 3.59 -9.07 -1.76
CA ASP A 260 3.69 -10.00 -2.89
C ASP A 260 5.09 -10.00 -3.55
N CYS A 261 5.86 -8.91 -3.45
CA CYS A 261 7.26 -8.84 -3.89
C CYS A 261 8.27 -9.53 -2.95
N VAL A 262 8.06 -9.50 -1.62
CA VAL A 262 8.93 -10.19 -0.63
C VAL A 262 8.52 -11.65 -0.47
N MET A 263 7.22 -11.88 -0.39
CA MET A 263 6.55 -13.10 0.03
C MET A 263 5.17 -13.11 -0.57
N SER A 264 4.92 -13.94 -1.57
CA SER A 264 3.58 -14.10 -2.10
C SER A 264 2.63 -14.62 -0.99
N ARG A 265 1.79 -13.69 -0.52
CA ARG A 265 0.81 -13.72 0.56
C ARG A 265 1.23 -14.24 1.94
N LEU A 266 1.47 -13.28 2.86
CA LEU A 266 1.32 -13.55 4.30
C LEU A 266 0.90 -12.40 5.24
N PHE A 267 0.29 -11.32 4.75
CA PHE A 267 -0.26 -10.28 5.65
C PHE A 267 -1.76 -10.06 5.47
N THR A 268 -2.55 -11.14 5.46
CA THR A 268 -4.03 -11.03 5.53
C THR A 268 -4.67 -11.91 6.61
N LYS A 269 -3.90 -12.35 7.62
CA LYS A 269 -4.46 -12.91 8.86
C LYS A 269 -3.76 -12.31 10.08
N GLN A 270 -3.96 -11.02 10.28
CA GLN A 270 -3.98 -10.31 11.56
C GLN A 270 -3.85 -8.82 11.25
N LEU A 271 -5.00 -8.16 11.10
CA LEU A 271 -5.33 -6.78 11.50
C LEU A 271 -6.82 -6.58 11.20
#